data_AF-A0A8J3PQQ5-F1
#
_entry.id   AF-A0A8J3PQQ5-F1
#
_cell.length_a   1.000
_cell.length_b   1.000
_cell.length_c   1.000
_cell.angle_alpha   90.00
_cell.angle_beta   90.00
_cell.angle_gamma   90.00
#
_symmetry.space_group_name_H-M   'P 1'
#
loop_
_entity.id
_entity.type
_entity.pdbx_description
1 polymer ?
#
loop_
_entity_poly.entity_id
_entity_poly.type
_entity_poly.pdbx_seq_one_letter_code
_entity_poly.pdbx_strand_id
1 'polypeptide(L)' 'MAGPRRYGARVVGVSRSELFLSVAAPPATMDEALHIAAEHIALCPDDIWQGHKPYTLTGYAERLIGFSAWESWWD' A
#
# COMPACT_ATOMS: atom_id res chain seq x y z
N MET A 1 -4.09 1.41 -18.13
CA MET A 1 -2.77 0.95 -17.65
C MET A 1 -2.15 2.07 -16.86
N ALA A 2 -2.26 2.03 -15.54
CA ALA A 2 -1.82 3.12 -14.69
C ALA A 2 -0.68 2.57 -13.84
N GLY A 3 0.53 3.11 -13.97
CA GLY A 3 1.70 2.75 -13.14
C GLY A 3 1.79 3.64 -11.89
N PRO A 4 2.85 3.54 -11.07
CA PRO A 4 3.00 4.19 -9.75
C PRO A 4 2.72 5.70 -9.68
N ARG A 5 2.77 6.41 -10.82
CA ARG A 5 2.38 7.83 -10.92
C ARG A 5 0.87 8.09 -10.78
N ARG A 6 0.03 7.07 -10.76
CA ARG A 6 -1.44 7.17 -10.83
C ARG A 6 -2.11 7.72 -9.56
N TYR A 7 -1.51 7.50 -8.39
CA TYR A 7 -2.05 7.95 -7.10
C TYR A 7 -1.24 9.09 -6.47
N GLY A 8 -0.23 9.60 -7.18
CA GLY A 8 0.64 10.66 -6.69
C GLY A 8 1.42 10.28 -5.43
N ALA A 9 1.81 9.01 -5.31
CA ALA A 9 2.62 8.50 -4.21
C ALA A 9 4.02 9.14 -4.22
N ARG A 10 4.47 9.63 -3.06
CA ARG A 10 5.78 10.25 -2.85
C ARG A 10 6.40 9.71 -1.58
N VAL A 11 7.68 9.35 -1.65
CA VAL A 11 8.45 8.99 -0.47
C VAL A 11 8.62 10.22 0.42
N VAL A 12 8.27 10.10 1.69
CA VAL A 12 8.42 11.16 2.69
C VAL A 12 9.35 10.76 3.85
N GLY A 13 9.71 9.49 3.94
CA GLY A 13 10.68 8.97 4.90
C GLY A 13 11.16 7.58 4.51
N VAL A 14 12.41 7.27 4.86
CA VAL A 14 13.03 5.95 4.69
C VAL A 14 13.91 5.68 5.92
N SER A 15 13.76 4.51 6.52
CA SER A 15 14.64 4.00 7.59
C SER A 15 15.37 2.75 7.10
N ARG A 16 16.07 2.04 8.00
CA ARG A 16 16.76 0.79 7.66
C ARG A 16 15.80 -0.29 7.13
N SER A 17 14.57 -0.28 7.64
CA SER A 17 13.58 -1.35 7.48
C SER A 17 12.18 -0.81 7.19
N GLU A 18 12.02 0.49 6.93
CA GLU A 18 10.70 1.11 6.73
C GLU A 18 10.72 2.14 5.60
N LEU A 19 9.61 2.24 4.87
CA LEU A 19 9.33 3.21 3.82
C LEU A 19 7.98 3.87 4.09
N PHE A 20 8.00 5.21 4.14
CA PHE A 20 6.81 6.02 4.35
C PHE A 20 6.47 6.78 3.06
N LEU A 21 5.22 6.65 2.61
CA LEU A 21 4.70 7.23 1.39
C LEU A 21 3.50 8.15 1.69
N SER A 22 3.53 9.36 1.14
CA SER A 22 2.35 10.23 1.06
C SER A 22 1.67 10.05 -0.30
N VAL A 23 0.36 9.85 -0.31
CA VAL A 23 -0.44 9.55 -1.51
C VAL A 23 -1.47 10.65 -1.73
N ALA A 24 -1.33 11.37 -2.85
CA ALA A 24 -2.15 12.53 -3.15
C ALA A 24 -3.58 12.17 -3.61
N ALA A 25 -3.76 11.00 -4.21
CA ALA A 25 -5.06 10.48 -4.64
C ALA A 25 -5.12 9.00 -4.25
N PRO A 26 -5.55 8.64 -3.02
CA PRO A 26 -5.68 7.24 -2.64
C PRO A 26 -6.76 6.52 -3.47
N PRO A 27 -6.73 5.18 -3.57
CA PRO A 27 -7.79 4.43 -4.23
C PRO A 27 -9.13 4.71 -3.56
N ALA A 28 -10.18 4.88 -4.37
CA ALA A 28 -11.52 5.18 -3.87
C ALA A 28 -12.45 3.96 -3.90
N THR A 29 -12.04 2.91 -4.60
CA THR A 29 -12.83 1.69 -4.80
C THR A 29 -12.06 0.42 -4.43
N MET A 30 -12.79 -0.66 -4.17
CA MET A 30 -12.20 -1.96 -3.87
C MET A 30 -11.35 -2.49 -5.02
N ASP A 31 -11.81 -2.34 -6.27
CA ASP A 31 -11.07 -2.82 -7.45
C ASP A 31 -9.73 -2.10 -7.63
N GLU A 32 -9.71 -0.78 -7.41
CA GLU A 32 -8.47 0.01 -7.41
C GLU A 32 -7.54 -0.42 -6.28
N ALA A 33 -8.09 -0.59 -5.08
CA ALA A 33 -7.33 -0.97 -3.91
C ALA A 33 -6.76 -2.39 -4.02
N LEU A 34 -7.49 -3.34 -4.60
CA LEU A 34 -7.01 -4.69 -4.85
C LEU A 34 -5.85 -4.71 -5.84
N HIS A 35 -5.89 -3.85 -6.87
CA HIS A 35 -4.79 -3.74 -7.82
C HIS A 35 -3.51 -3.22 -7.16
N ILE A 36 -3.62 -2.23 -6.27
CA ILE A 36 -2.47 -1.75 -5.49
C ILE A 36 -2.01 -2.75 -4.45
N ALA A 37 -2.95 -3.42 -3.75
CA ALA A 37 -2.61 -4.45 -2.79
C ALA A 37 -1.79 -5.58 -3.45
N ALA A 38 -2.12 -5.96 -4.69
CA ALA A 38 -1.36 -6.95 -5.45
C ALA A 38 0.08 -6.47 -5.77
N GLU A 39 0.26 -5.18 -6.05
CA GLU A 39 1.58 -4.58 -6.25
C GLU A 39 2.39 -4.52 -4.96
N HIS A 40 1.74 -4.18 -3.84
CA HIS A 40 2.38 -4.17 -2.53
C HIS A 40 2.83 -5.57 -2.14
N ILE A 41 2.03 -6.62 -2.36
CA ILE A 41 2.48 -8.02 -2.17
C ILE A 41 3.73 -8.31 -3.03
N ALA A 42 3.71 -7.92 -4.31
CA ALA A 42 4.83 -8.20 -5.21
C ALA A 42 6.12 -7.46 -4.80
N LEU A 43 6.00 -6.32 -4.11
CA LEU A 43 7.10 -5.56 -3.55
C LEU A 43 7.56 -6.13 -2.19
N CYS A 44 6.61 -6.39 -1.29
CA CYS A 44 6.81 -6.81 0.09
C CYS A 44 5.58 -7.59 0.60
N PRO A 45 5.64 -8.93 0.68
CA PRO A 45 4.53 -9.74 1.20
C PRO A 45 4.21 -9.49 2.68
N ASP A 46 5.18 -8.99 3.46
CA ASP A 46 5.05 -8.78 4.90
C ASP A 46 4.01 -7.72 5.25
N ASP A 47 3.76 -6.76 4.36
CA ASP A 47 2.69 -5.76 4.47
C ASP A 47 1.30 -6.40 4.75
N ILE A 48 1.11 -7.66 4.31
CA ILE A 48 -0.12 -8.42 4.52
C ILE A 48 0.03 -9.47 5.62
N TRP A 49 1.08 -10.28 5.58
CA TRP A 49 1.22 -11.43 6.48
C TRP A 49 1.61 -11.05 7.90
N GLN A 50 2.30 -9.91 8.05
CA GLN A 50 2.78 -9.42 9.35
C GLN A 50 2.19 -8.05 9.71
N GLY A 51 1.45 -7.42 8.80
CA GLY A 51 0.77 -6.15 9.03
C GLY A 51 -0.48 -6.27 9.92
N HIS A 52 -1.50 -5.46 9.64
CA HIS A 52 -2.74 -5.45 10.44
C HIS A 52 -3.75 -6.49 9.95
N LYS A 53 -4.47 -7.11 10.89
CA LYS A 53 -5.58 -8.03 10.58
C LYS A 53 -6.71 -7.31 9.83
N PRO A 54 -7.44 -8.02 8.94
CA PRO A 54 -7.24 -9.43 8.58
C PRO A 54 -6.04 -9.62 7.63
N TYR A 55 -5.31 -10.73 7.81
CA TYR A 55 -4.12 -11.10 7.01
C TYR A 55 -4.51 -11.66 5.63
N THR A 56 -5.28 -10.88 4.88
CA THR A 56 -5.78 -11.26 3.55
C THR A 56 -5.52 -10.11 2.58
N LEU A 57 -5.39 -10.44 1.29
CA LEU A 57 -5.26 -9.42 0.24
C LEU A 57 -6.41 -8.42 0.28
N THR A 58 -7.64 -8.91 0.45
CA THR A 58 -8.85 -8.09 0.53
C THR A 58 -8.86 -7.20 1.79
N GLY A 59 -8.45 -7.75 2.94
CA GLY A 59 -8.35 -6.98 4.19
C GLY A 59 -7.29 -5.88 4.14
N TYR A 60 -6.19 -6.13 3.43
CA TYR A 60 -5.20 -5.09 3.14
C TYR A 60 -5.76 -4.04 2.18
N ALA A 61 -6.41 -4.46 1.08
CA ALA A 61 -7.01 -3.56 0.10
C ALA A 61 -8.06 -2.63 0.74
N GLU A 62 -8.92 -3.12 1.62
CA GLU A 62 -9.89 -2.32 2.36
C GLU A 62 -9.23 -1.15 3.10
N ARG A 63 -8.03 -1.37 3.68
CA ARG A 63 -7.29 -0.34 4.43
C ARG A 63 -6.66 0.71 3.54
N LEU A 64 -6.44 0.43 2.26
CA LEU A 64 -5.88 1.40 1.32
C LEU A 64 -6.91 2.43 0.85
N ILE A 65 -8.20 2.10 0.91
CA ILE A 65 -9.28 2.96 0.42
C ILE A 65 -9.29 4.27 1.21
N GLY A 66 -9.11 5.38 0.51
CA GLY A 66 -9.07 6.72 1.10
C GLY A 66 -7.85 7.00 1.98
N PHE A 67 -6.92 6.05 2.13
CA PHE A 67 -5.79 6.20 3.04
C PHE A 67 -4.57 6.81 2.32
N SER A 68 -4.23 8.04 2.71
CA SER A 68 -3.24 8.88 2.05
C SER A 68 -1.81 8.72 2.59
N ALA A 69 -1.60 7.82 3.55
CA ALA A 69 -0.29 7.50 4.09
C ALA A 69 -0.08 5.99 3.97
N TRP A 70 0.93 5.55 3.25
CA TRP A 70 1.29 4.13 3.21
C TRP A 70 2.62 3.91 3.89
N GLU A 71 2.69 2.77 4.56
CA GLU A 71 3.86 2.35 5.31
C GLU A 71 4.15 0.92 4.87
N SER A 72 5.38 0.69 4.45
CA SER A 72 5.89 -0.65 4.18
C SER A 72 7.12 -0.87 5.04
N TRP A 73 7.29 -2.09 5.51
CA TRP A 73 8.43 -2.45 6.35
C TRP A 73 8.99 -3.80 5.91
N TRP A 74 10.31 -3.95 6.00
CA TRP A 74 11.04 -5.15 5.61
C TRP A 74 12.13 -5.44 6.63
N ASP A 75 12.35 -6.71 6.95
CA ASP A 75 13.52 -7.23 7.67
C ASP A 75 13.77 -8.69 7.26
#